data_AF-A0A9D1H061-F1
#
_entry.id   AF-A0A9D1H061-F1
#
_cell.length_a   1.000
_cell.length_b   1.000
_cell.length_c   1.000
_cell.angle_alpha   90.00
_cell.angle_beta   90.00
_cell.angle_gamma   90.00
#
_symmetry.space_group_name_H-M   'P 1'
#
loop_
_entity.id
_entity.type
_entity.pdbx_description
1 polymer ?
#
loop_
_entity_poly.entity_id
_entity_poly.type
_entity_poly.pdbx_seq_one_letter_code
_entity_poly.pdbx_strand_id
1 'polypeptide(L)'
;MFYTSLEDDVVTELLRISDQPRSIAPDGLIGDRKFARLYEHSQRVAEGKLLQLHRTTRSYHTMTDQHRQAILDTRERLLTEPDALDDYLQQVFTDTPDRAGAWSAQRRCLAMEVVLYQLDRAWTDHLNHLAAVREGIHLRVLGRQNPLDEFNRIAGGSFRSLGSDTLAAVRRVLDNAPDDATALGDLGLRRPSSTWTYMVTDNPFGSEADRVVAYLGNFIRGGRPPSITYT
;
A
#
# COMPACT_ATOMS: atom_id res chain seq x y z
N MET A 1 -7.74 -31.53 21.87
CA MET A 1 -7.82 -32.56 20.81
C MET A 1 -8.34 -31.87 19.55
N PHE A 2 -7.78 -32.13 18.37
CA PHE A 2 -8.25 -31.56 17.10
C PHE A 2 -8.90 -32.66 16.26
N TYR A 3 -9.97 -32.32 15.57
CA TYR A 3 -10.64 -33.19 14.59
C TYR A 3 -10.41 -32.57 13.21
N THR A 4 -9.95 -33.37 12.26
CA THR A 4 -9.60 -32.93 10.90
C THR A 4 -10.19 -33.89 9.89
N SER A 5 -10.63 -33.38 8.75
CA SER A 5 -11.18 -34.15 7.64
C SER A 5 -10.31 -34.03 6.39
N LEU A 6 -10.38 -35.02 5.49
CA LEU A 6 -9.84 -34.88 4.14
C LEU A 6 -10.66 -33.91 3.27
N GLU A 7 -11.86 -33.57 3.73
CA GLU A 7 -12.76 -32.62 3.09
C GLU A 7 -12.54 -31.17 3.57
N ASP A 8 -11.66 -30.94 4.56
CA ASP A 8 -11.35 -29.59 5.03
C ASP A 8 -10.74 -28.76 3.91
N ASP A 9 -11.06 -27.46 3.85
CA ASP A 9 -10.58 -26.52 2.82
C ASP A 9 -9.06 -26.55 2.67
N VAL A 10 -8.33 -26.67 3.78
CA VAL A 10 -6.86 -26.76 3.79
C VAL A 10 -6.34 -27.94 2.96
N VAL A 11 -7.11 -29.03 2.85
CA VAL A 11 -6.76 -30.20 2.06
C VAL A 11 -7.29 -30.07 0.65
N THR A 12 -8.57 -29.74 0.48
CA THR A 12 -9.27 -29.77 -0.82
C THR A 12 -8.81 -28.67 -1.77
N GLU A 13 -8.41 -27.49 -1.26
CA GLU A 13 -7.88 -26.40 -2.08
C GLU A 13 -6.43 -26.64 -2.55
N LEU A 14 -5.67 -27.46 -1.81
CA LEU A 14 -4.22 -27.60 -2.01
C LEU A 14 -3.80 -28.93 -2.61
N LEU A 15 -4.54 -30.01 -2.33
CA LEU A 15 -4.22 -31.35 -2.81
C LEU A 15 -5.41 -31.96 -3.55
N ARG A 16 -5.10 -32.61 -4.67
CA ARG A 16 -6.01 -33.56 -5.30
C ARG A 16 -5.60 -34.96 -4.89
N ILE A 17 -6.34 -35.54 -3.94
CA ILE A 17 -6.09 -36.88 -3.43
C ILE A 17 -6.87 -37.87 -4.29
N SER A 18 -6.15 -38.67 -5.08
CA SER A 18 -6.74 -39.70 -5.94
C SER A 18 -6.88 -41.06 -5.24
N ASP A 19 -6.09 -41.27 -4.19
CA ASP A 19 -6.02 -42.54 -3.46
C ASP A 19 -7.06 -42.58 -2.33
N GLN A 20 -7.59 -43.76 -2.05
CA GLN A 20 -8.44 -43.99 -0.88
C GLN A 20 -7.63 -44.51 0.33
N PRO A 21 -8.04 -44.18 1.58
CA PRO A 21 -7.41 -44.72 2.78
C PRO A 21 -7.54 -46.23 2.85
N ARG A 22 -6.46 -46.90 3.24
CA ARG A 22 -6.45 -48.37 3.36
C ARG A 22 -7.14 -48.88 4.62
N SER A 23 -7.28 -48.02 5.63
CA SER A 23 -7.88 -48.35 6.92
C SER A 23 -8.77 -47.20 7.38
N ILE A 24 -10.06 -47.49 7.47
CA ILE A 24 -11.11 -46.58 7.95
C ILE A 24 -11.88 -47.36 9.00
N ALA A 25 -11.95 -46.84 10.23
CA ALA A 25 -12.74 -47.43 11.29
C ALA A 25 -14.25 -47.20 11.06
N PRO A 26 -15.15 -47.96 11.71
CA PRO A 26 -16.60 -47.83 11.51
C PRO A 26 -17.18 -46.45 11.84
N ASP A 27 -16.49 -45.69 12.68
CA ASP A 27 -16.80 -44.30 13.03
C ASP A 27 -16.24 -43.27 12.03
N GLY A 28 -15.58 -43.72 10.96
CA GLY A 28 -14.96 -42.88 9.94
C GLY A 28 -13.53 -42.47 10.25
N LEU A 29 -12.93 -42.89 11.39
CA LEU A 29 -11.56 -42.52 11.72
C LEU A 29 -10.56 -43.14 10.74
N ILE A 30 -9.75 -42.28 10.11
CA ILE A 30 -8.68 -42.71 9.21
C ILE A 30 -7.40 -42.93 10.02
N GLY A 31 -7.00 -44.20 10.19
CA GLY A 31 -5.76 -44.59 10.87
C GLY A 31 -4.52 -44.65 9.97
N ASP A 32 -4.68 -44.36 8.67
CA ASP A 32 -3.60 -44.49 7.69
C ASP A 32 -2.56 -43.37 7.82
N ARG A 33 -1.33 -43.73 8.19
CA ARG A 33 -0.18 -42.81 8.30
C ARG A 33 0.15 -42.07 7.01
N LYS A 34 -0.26 -42.58 5.84
CA LYS A 34 -0.10 -41.87 4.57
C LYS A 34 -0.99 -40.63 4.56
N PHE A 35 -2.25 -40.75 4.97
CA PHE A 35 -3.22 -39.66 4.96
C PHE A 35 -2.93 -38.61 6.02
N ALA A 36 -2.44 -39.03 7.21
CA ALA A 36 -1.90 -38.10 8.19
C ALA A 36 -0.76 -37.23 7.61
N ARG A 37 0.19 -37.86 6.90
CA ARG A 37 1.29 -37.14 6.23
C ARG A 37 0.82 -36.23 5.09
N LEU A 38 -0.25 -36.61 4.38
CA LEU A 38 -0.86 -35.76 3.35
C LEU A 38 -1.48 -34.52 3.98
N TYR A 39 -2.21 -34.66 5.09
CA TYR A 39 -2.77 -33.51 5.82
C TYR A 39 -1.66 -32.57 6.31
N GLU A 40 -0.61 -33.08 6.96
CA GLU A 40 0.55 -32.29 7.37
C GLU A 40 1.25 -31.60 6.19
N HIS A 41 1.27 -32.24 5.03
CA HIS A 41 1.80 -31.63 3.82
C HIS A 41 0.91 -30.48 3.33
N SER A 42 -0.41 -30.67 3.26
CA SER A 42 -1.37 -29.61 2.92
C SER A 42 -1.21 -28.41 3.83
N GLN A 43 -1.12 -28.63 5.15
CA GLN A 43 -0.93 -27.56 6.12
C GLN A 43 0.38 -26.79 5.87
N ARG A 44 1.51 -27.49 5.66
CA ARG A 44 2.78 -26.83 5.32
C ARG A 44 2.71 -26.01 4.03
N VAL A 45 1.98 -26.49 3.02
CA VAL A 45 1.76 -25.74 1.78
C VAL A 45 0.91 -24.50 2.04
N ALA A 46 -0.16 -24.61 2.83
CA ALA A 46 -1.01 -23.48 3.23
C ALA A 46 -0.22 -22.41 3.97
N GLU A 47 0.56 -22.80 4.97
CA GLU A 47 1.45 -21.94 5.74
C GLU A 47 2.48 -21.24 4.84
N GLY A 48 3.07 -21.98 3.90
CA GLY A 48 3.99 -21.43 2.91
C GLY A 48 3.36 -20.34 2.05
N LYS A 49 2.14 -20.57 1.53
CA LYS A 49 1.38 -19.56 0.76
C LYS A 49 1.07 -18.32 1.58
N LEU A 50 0.59 -18.49 2.81
CA LEU A 50 0.28 -17.37 3.72
C LEU A 50 1.53 -16.55 4.04
N LEU A 51 2.66 -17.21 4.30
CA LEU A 51 3.93 -16.53 4.55
C LEU A 51 4.39 -15.74 3.32
N GLN A 52 4.21 -16.28 2.12
CA GLN A 52 4.53 -15.58 0.88
C GLN A 52 3.63 -14.37 0.65
N LEU A 53 2.32 -14.50 0.89
CA LEU A 53 1.38 -13.39 0.84
C LEU A 53 1.80 -12.29 1.82
N HIS A 54 2.10 -12.65 3.07
CA HIS A 54 2.56 -11.72 4.08
C HIS A 54 3.84 -10.97 3.65
N ARG A 55 4.86 -11.70 3.16
CA ARG A 55 6.10 -11.08 2.64
C ARG A 55 5.81 -10.11 1.50
N THR A 56 4.95 -10.51 0.56
CA THR A 56 4.57 -9.67 -0.58
C THR A 56 3.89 -8.39 -0.10
N THR A 57 2.86 -8.51 0.73
CA THR A 57 2.18 -7.36 1.37
C THR A 57 3.20 -6.43 2.04
N ARG A 58 4.11 -6.99 2.85
CA ARG A 58 5.12 -6.18 3.53
C ARG A 58 6.02 -5.44 2.54
N SER A 59 6.49 -6.12 1.48
CA SER A 59 7.34 -5.52 0.45
C SER A 59 6.68 -4.31 -0.23
N TYR A 60 5.38 -4.39 -0.55
CA TYR A 60 4.64 -3.26 -1.13
C TYR A 60 4.43 -2.11 -0.13
N HIS A 61 4.27 -2.41 1.16
CA HIS A 61 4.09 -1.38 2.19
C HIS A 61 5.39 -0.65 2.55
N THR A 62 6.55 -1.30 2.47
CA THR A 62 7.84 -0.72 2.89
C THR A 62 8.10 0.68 2.31
N MET A 63 7.93 0.86 1.00
CA MET A 63 8.16 2.17 0.36
C MET A 63 7.11 3.20 0.79
N THR A 64 5.84 2.79 0.90
CA THR A 64 4.75 3.66 1.34
C THR A 64 4.94 4.09 2.80
N ASP A 65 5.45 3.21 3.66
CA ASP A 65 5.79 3.48 5.06
C ASP A 65 6.91 4.53 5.16
N GLN A 66 7.93 4.44 4.29
CA GLN A 66 9.01 5.44 4.22
C GLN A 66 8.48 6.82 3.81
N HIS A 67 7.64 6.87 2.78
CA HIS A 67 6.98 8.12 2.36
C HIS A 67 6.12 8.71 3.47
N ARG A 68 5.32 7.88 4.15
CA ARG A 68 4.50 8.29 5.29
C ARG A 68 5.36 8.90 6.39
N GLN A 69 6.49 8.29 6.72
CA GLN A 69 7.38 8.79 7.76
C GLN A 69 7.90 10.19 7.40
N ALA A 70 8.37 10.41 6.17
CA ALA A 70 8.86 11.72 5.74
C ALA A 70 7.79 12.84 5.83
N ILE A 71 6.53 12.52 5.50
CA ILE A 71 5.41 13.47 5.65
C ILE A 71 5.12 13.74 7.12
N LEU A 72 5.12 12.70 7.97
CA LEU A 72 4.90 12.86 9.40
C LEU A 72 6.02 13.65 10.08
N ASP A 73 7.27 13.43 9.69
CA ASP A 73 8.41 14.19 10.21
C ASP A 73 8.26 15.68 9.85
N THR A 74 7.87 16.00 8.62
CA THR A 74 7.60 17.38 8.20
C THR A 74 6.47 18.00 9.02
N ARG A 75 5.38 17.26 9.22
CA ARG A 75 4.22 17.70 10.00
C ARG A 75 4.56 17.92 11.47
N GLU A 76 5.31 17.00 12.07
CA GLU A 76 5.73 17.07 13.47
C GLU A 76 6.61 18.30 13.69
N ARG A 77 7.59 18.52 12.81
CA ARG A 77 8.43 19.72 12.85
C ARG A 77 7.60 21.00 12.79
N LEU A 78 6.68 21.11 11.83
CA LEU A 78 5.79 22.28 11.71
C LEU A 78 4.96 22.52 12.98
N LEU A 79 4.53 21.46 13.67
CA LEU A 79 3.68 21.58 14.86
C LEU A 79 4.45 21.84 16.15
N THR A 80 5.72 21.46 16.22
CA THR A 80 6.51 21.48 17.47
C THR A 80 7.67 22.46 17.45
N GLU A 81 8.32 22.68 16.31
CA GLU A 81 9.47 23.58 16.18
C GLU A 81 8.99 25.01 15.87
N PRO A 82 9.35 26.02 16.69
CA PRO A 82 8.92 27.40 16.47
C PRO A 82 9.34 28.00 15.12
N ASP A 83 10.49 27.61 14.59
CA ASP A 83 11.05 28.21 13.37
C ASP A 83 10.73 27.41 12.10
N ALA A 84 10.15 26.20 12.23
CA ALA A 84 9.92 25.31 11.09
C ALA A 84 8.97 25.88 10.03
N LEU A 85 7.99 26.70 10.42
CA LEU A 85 7.13 27.38 9.46
C LEU A 85 7.89 28.41 8.64
N ASP A 86 8.80 29.16 9.26
CA ASP A 86 9.61 30.19 8.61
C ASP A 86 10.53 29.52 7.57
N ASP A 87 11.22 28.45 7.95
CA ASP A 87 12.04 27.63 7.06
C ASP A 87 11.22 27.06 5.89
N TYR A 88 9.99 26.59 6.16
CA TYR A 88 9.10 26.07 5.13
C TYR A 88 8.65 27.16 4.17
N LEU A 89 8.26 28.34 4.68
CA LEU A 89 7.84 29.47 3.85
C LEU A 89 8.98 30.05 3.02
N GLN A 90 10.23 29.99 3.49
CA GLN A 90 11.41 30.32 2.67
C GLN A 90 11.57 29.37 1.48
N GLN A 91 11.22 28.08 1.64
CA GLN A 91 11.19 27.12 0.53
C GLN A 91 10.01 27.37 -0.42
N VAL A 92 8.85 27.81 0.10
CA VAL A 92 7.68 28.17 -0.72
C VAL A 92 7.97 29.43 -1.56
N PHE A 93 8.58 30.44 -0.94
CA PHE A 93 8.85 31.76 -1.53
C PHE A 93 10.34 31.98 -1.76
N THR A 94 11.02 31.00 -2.37
CA THR A 94 12.47 31.05 -2.62
C THR A 94 12.90 32.33 -3.36
N ASP A 95 12.07 32.81 -4.29
CA ASP A 95 12.36 34.01 -5.09
C ASP A 95 11.94 35.34 -4.41
N THR A 96 11.14 35.28 -3.35
CA THR A 96 10.53 36.46 -2.70
C THR A 96 10.55 36.31 -1.18
N PRO A 97 11.73 36.40 -0.53
CA PRO A 97 11.88 36.15 0.91
C PRO A 97 11.08 37.12 1.78
N ASP A 98 10.89 38.37 1.33
CA ASP A 98 10.06 39.35 2.04
C ASP A 98 8.60 38.88 2.20
N ARG A 99 8.07 38.15 1.19
CA ARG A 99 6.74 37.54 1.30
C ARG A 99 6.70 36.42 2.32
N ALA A 100 7.75 35.59 2.40
CA ALA A 100 7.83 34.57 3.44
C ALA A 100 7.76 35.20 4.84
N GLY A 101 8.54 36.26 5.07
CA GLY A 101 8.55 36.98 6.34
C GLY A 101 7.22 37.67 6.67
N ALA A 102 6.52 38.24 5.68
CA ALA A 102 5.20 38.83 5.88
C ALA A 102 4.18 37.78 6.39
N TRP A 103 4.16 36.60 5.77
CA TRP A 103 3.29 35.50 6.19
C TRP A 103 3.67 34.97 7.58
N SER A 104 4.95 34.75 7.85
CA SER A 104 5.40 34.17 9.11
C SER A 104 5.21 35.12 10.30
N ALA A 105 5.29 36.43 10.10
CA ALA A 105 5.12 37.44 11.14
C ALA A 105 3.66 37.88 11.35
N GLN A 106 2.92 38.16 10.26
CA GLN A 106 1.62 38.85 10.36
C GLN A 106 0.44 37.88 10.32
N ARG A 107 0.56 36.78 9.55
CA ARG A 107 -0.56 35.85 9.26
C ARG A 107 -0.16 34.39 9.52
N ARG A 108 0.66 34.19 10.56
CA ARG A 108 1.29 32.91 10.90
C ARG A 108 0.30 31.76 11.03
N CYS A 109 -0.80 31.98 11.76
CA CYS A 109 -1.82 30.94 11.98
C CYS A 109 -2.43 30.47 10.67
N LEU A 110 -2.85 31.39 9.81
CA LEU A 110 -3.42 31.06 8.51
C LEU A 110 -2.40 30.36 7.61
N ALA A 111 -1.15 30.83 7.57
CA ALA A 111 -0.09 30.17 6.83
C ALA A 111 0.14 28.72 7.30
N MET A 112 0.19 28.49 8.62
CA MET A 112 0.29 27.14 9.20
C MET A 112 -0.88 26.26 8.78
N GLU A 113 -2.11 26.76 8.85
CA GLU A 113 -3.29 26.00 8.44
C GLU A 113 -3.25 25.62 6.96
N VAL A 114 -2.83 26.55 6.09
CA VAL A 114 -2.70 26.30 4.65
C VAL A 114 -1.63 25.25 4.36
N VAL A 115 -0.45 25.36 4.99
CA VAL A 115 0.64 24.39 4.82
C VAL A 115 0.19 22.99 5.23
N LEU A 116 -0.37 22.85 6.43
CA LEU A 116 -0.84 21.55 6.93
C LEU A 116 -1.98 20.99 6.06
N TYR A 117 -2.91 21.84 5.62
CA TYR A 117 -3.98 21.43 4.73
C TYR A 117 -3.45 20.87 3.40
N GLN A 118 -2.50 21.57 2.77
CA GLN A 118 -1.94 21.13 1.49
C GLN A 118 -1.07 19.89 1.63
N LEU A 119 -0.35 19.75 2.75
CA LEU A 119 0.41 18.54 3.06
C LEU A 119 -0.50 17.31 3.19
N ASP A 120 -1.58 17.43 3.98
CA ASP A 120 -2.56 16.36 4.18
C ASP A 120 -3.28 15.99 2.86
N ARG A 121 -3.61 17.00 2.04
CA ARG A 121 -4.20 16.78 0.71
C ARG A 121 -3.24 16.05 -0.22
N ALA A 122 -1.99 16.51 -0.33
CA ALA A 122 -1.00 15.90 -1.20
C ALA A 122 -0.72 14.44 -0.81
N TRP A 123 -0.66 14.15 0.49
CA TRP A 123 -0.52 12.78 0.99
C TRP A 123 -1.73 11.91 0.64
N THR A 124 -2.96 12.44 0.77
CA THR A 124 -4.18 11.71 0.42
C THR A 124 -4.22 11.39 -1.08
N ASP A 125 -3.92 12.37 -1.93
CA ASP A 125 -3.87 12.20 -3.39
C ASP A 125 -2.79 11.17 -3.79
N HIS A 126 -1.64 11.18 -3.10
CA HIS A 126 -0.57 10.19 -3.29
C HIS A 126 -1.00 8.77 -2.90
N LEU A 127 -1.66 8.59 -1.76
CA LEU A 127 -2.19 7.29 -1.35
C LEU A 127 -3.20 6.74 -2.37
N ASN A 128 -4.08 7.61 -2.89
CA ASN A 128 -5.03 7.23 -3.94
C ASN A 128 -4.30 6.81 -5.22
N HIS A 129 -3.26 7.54 -5.62
CA HIS A 129 -2.44 7.19 -6.77
C HIS A 129 -1.75 5.82 -6.58
N LEU A 130 -1.12 5.59 -5.42
CA LEU A 130 -0.46 4.31 -5.13
C LEU A 130 -1.44 3.14 -5.08
N ALA A 131 -2.66 3.34 -4.57
CA ALA A 131 -3.70 2.33 -4.59
C ALA A 131 -4.07 1.92 -6.02
N ALA A 132 -4.30 2.89 -6.91
CA ALA A 132 -4.59 2.64 -8.31
C ALA A 132 -3.42 1.97 -9.06
N VAL A 133 -2.18 2.38 -8.78
CA VAL A 133 -0.98 1.75 -9.35
C VAL A 133 -0.89 0.30 -8.92
N ARG A 134 -1.12 0.00 -7.63
CA ARG A 134 -1.09 -1.37 -7.10
C ARG A 134 -2.14 -2.26 -7.74
N GLU A 135 -3.35 -1.75 -7.97
CA GLU A 135 -4.42 -2.49 -8.66
C GLU A 135 -4.05 -2.82 -10.12
N GLY A 136 -3.44 -1.87 -10.83
CA GLY A 136 -3.07 -2.04 -12.24
C GLY A 136 -1.72 -2.75 -12.51
N ILE A 137 -0.87 -2.93 -11.49
CA ILE A 137 0.51 -3.40 -11.68
C ILE A 137 0.59 -4.84 -12.19
N HIS A 138 -0.39 -5.67 -11.84
CA HIS A 138 -0.42 -7.09 -12.20
C HIS A 138 -0.69 -7.32 -13.70
N LEU A 139 -1.38 -6.39 -14.36
CA LEU A 139 -1.62 -6.44 -15.81
C LEU A 139 -0.35 -6.14 -16.63
N ARG A 140 0.67 -5.52 -16.02
CA ARG A 140 1.96 -5.20 -16.67
C ARG A 140 2.95 -6.37 -16.69
N VAL A 141 2.63 -7.49 -16.04
CA VAL A 141 3.47 -8.72 -16.00
C VAL A 141 3.71 -9.33 -17.39
N LEU A 142 2.93 -8.96 -18.40
CA LEU A 142 3.13 -9.38 -19.80
C LEU A 142 4.51 -8.96 -20.36
N GLY A 143 5.20 -8.00 -19.74
CA GLY A 143 6.50 -7.48 -20.17
C GLY A 143 7.75 -8.09 -19.53
N ARG A 144 7.66 -9.18 -18.75
CA ARG A 144 8.80 -9.82 -18.03
C ARG A 144 9.50 -8.93 -16.97
N GLN A 145 8.88 -7.86 -16.51
CA GLN A 145 9.38 -7.02 -15.42
C GLN A 145 8.79 -7.47 -14.08
N ASN A 146 9.54 -7.32 -12.99
CA ASN A 146 9.06 -7.60 -11.64
C ASN A 146 8.05 -6.52 -11.20
N PRO A 147 6.80 -6.87 -10.87
CA PRO A 147 5.77 -5.91 -10.47
C PRO A 147 6.15 -5.04 -9.28
N LEU A 148 6.86 -5.61 -8.30
CA LEU A 148 7.28 -4.87 -7.11
C LEU A 148 8.28 -3.76 -7.47
N ASP A 149 9.22 -4.05 -8.35
CA ASP A 149 10.25 -3.08 -8.77
C ASP A 149 9.61 -1.93 -9.56
N GLU A 150 8.66 -2.24 -10.44
CA GLU A 150 7.90 -1.24 -11.19
C GLU A 150 7.01 -0.39 -10.28
N PHE A 151 6.33 -1.01 -9.31
CA PHE A 151 5.58 -0.28 -8.28
C PHE A 151 6.48 0.69 -7.52
N ASN A 152 7.62 0.22 -7.01
CA ASN A 152 8.57 1.05 -6.27
C ASN A 152 9.13 2.19 -7.12
N ARG A 153 9.40 1.94 -8.42
CA ARG A 153 9.85 2.96 -9.36
C ARG A 153 8.82 4.06 -9.55
N ILE A 154 7.54 3.70 -9.75
CA ILE A 154 6.43 4.66 -9.91
C ILE A 154 6.19 5.41 -8.60
N ALA A 155 6.16 4.70 -7.48
CA ALA A 155 5.94 5.28 -6.15
C ALA A 155 7.03 6.29 -5.79
N GLY A 156 8.31 5.95 -6.02
CA GLY A 156 9.41 6.86 -5.79
C GLY A 156 9.40 8.06 -6.75
N GLY A 157 8.95 7.86 -8.00
CA GLY A 157 8.79 8.95 -8.97
C GLY A 157 7.74 9.97 -8.54
N SER A 158 6.54 9.52 -8.21
CA SER A 158 5.43 10.37 -7.73
C SER A 158 5.75 11.05 -6.41
N PHE A 159 6.42 10.36 -5.48
CA PHE A 159 6.79 10.98 -4.20
C PHE A 159 7.83 12.10 -4.35
N ARG A 160 8.77 11.98 -5.30
CA ARG A 160 9.74 13.06 -5.56
C ARG A 160 9.09 14.35 -6.04
N SER A 161 8.01 14.28 -6.83
CA SER A 161 7.29 15.48 -7.27
C SER A 161 6.34 16.03 -6.19
N LEU A 162 5.82 15.16 -5.30
CA LEU A 162 4.90 15.54 -4.23
C LEU A 162 5.37 16.74 -3.42
N GLY A 163 6.65 16.78 -3.02
CA GLY A 163 7.21 17.88 -2.26
C GLY A 163 7.14 19.22 -3.01
N SER A 164 7.66 19.27 -4.24
CA SER A 164 7.62 20.48 -5.07
C SER A 164 6.19 20.90 -5.42
N ASP A 165 5.31 19.94 -5.68
CA ASP A 165 3.91 20.20 -6.00
C ASP A 165 3.16 20.78 -4.79
N THR A 166 3.50 20.32 -3.59
CA THR A 166 2.94 20.84 -2.33
C THR A 166 3.40 22.28 -2.08
N LEU A 167 4.70 22.57 -2.23
CA LEU A 167 5.23 23.94 -2.10
C LEU A 167 4.55 24.90 -3.09
N ALA A 168 4.40 24.47 -4.36
CA ALA A 168 3.71 25.26 -5.38
C ALA A 168 2.22 25.46 -5.05
N ALA A 169 1.54 24.45 -4.50
CA ALA A 169 0.14 24.56 -4.08
C ALA A 169 -0.04 25.53 -2.89
N VAL A 170 0.87 25.49 -1.91
CA VAL A 170 0.90 26.44 -0.80
C VAL A 170 1.11 27.86 -1.33
N ARG A 171 2.13 28.08 -2.15
CA ARG A 171 2.41 29.40 -2.77
C ARG A 171 1.17 29.95 -3.46
N ARG A 172 0.54 29.13 -4.31
CA ARG A 172 -0.67 29.54 -5.06
C ARG A 172 -1.81 29.96 -4.14
N VAL A 173 -2.05 29.25 -3.04
CA VAL A 173 -3.13 29.61 -2.11
C VAL A 173 -2.80 30.90 -1.37
N LEU A 174 -1.57 31.04 -0.87
CA LEU A 174 -1.15 32.22 -0.13
C LEU A 174 -1.09 33.47 -1.03
N ASP A 175 -0.64 33.35 -2.28
CA ASP A 175 -0.58 34.47 -3.23
C ASP A 175 -1.96 35.02 -3.60
N ASN A 176 -3.00 34.18 -3.54
CA ASN A 176 -4.38 34.56 -3.86
C ASN A 176 -5.26 34.74 -2.61
N ALA A 177 -4.67 34.71 -1.42
CA ALA A 177 -5.41 34.88 -0.18
C ALA A 177 -5.90 36.34 -0.05
N PRO A 178 -7.20 36.57 0.18
CA PRO A 178 -7.71 37.90 0.52
C PRO A 178 -6.97 38.50 1.72
N ASP A 179 -6.83 39.82 1.77
CA ASP A 179 -6.13 40.51 2.86
C ASP A 179 -6.83 40.31 4.22
N ASP A 180 -8.15 40.16 4.21
CA ASP A 180 -9.00 39.96 5.38
C ASP A 180 -9.22 38.49 5.76
N ALA A 181 -8.68 37.52 4.99
CA ALA A 181 -8.82 36.11 5.33
C ALA A 181 -8.12 35.76 6.65
N THR A 182 -8.81 35.02 7.52
CA THR A 182 -8.30 34.62 8.84
C THR A 182 -8.31 33.12 9.05
N ALA A 183 -9.10 32.39 8.26
CA ALA A 183 -9.23 30.94 8.33
C ALA A 183 -9.26 30.30 6.93
N LEU A 184 -9.08 28.98 6.89
CA LEU A 184 -9.18 28.19 5.65
C LEU A 184 -10.48 28.41 4.87
N GLY A 185 -11.60 28.64 5.57
CA GLY A 185 -12.91 28.83 4.95
C GLY A 185 -12.95 30.06 4.02
N ASP A 186 -12.25 31.12 4.37
CA ASP A 186 -12.14 32.36 3.60
C ASP A 186 -11.37 32.14 2.28
N LEU A 187 -10.56 31.08 2.23
CA LEU A 187 -9.80 30.65 1.06
C LEU A 187 -10.56 29.62 0.21
N GLY A 188 -11.82 29.33 0.55
CA GLY A 188 -12.61 28.26 -0.06
C GLY A 188 -12.12 26.85 0.28
N LEU A 189 -11.21 26.71 1.25
CA LEU A 189 -10.67 25.44 1.70
C LEU A 189 -11.50 24.91 2.86
N ARG A 190 -11.91 23.63 2.78
CA ARG A 190 -12.71 22.98 3.83
C ARG A 190 -12.00 21.74 4.33
N ARG A 191 -11.93 21.63 5.65
CA ARG A 191 -11.55 20.37 6.33
C ARG A 191 -12.71 19.37 6.22
N PRO A 192 -12.45 18.06 6.21
CA PRO A 192 -13.49 17.05 6.30
C PRO A 192 -14.36 17.28 7.54
N SER A 193 -15.68 17.22 7.39
CA SER A 193 -16.63 17.41 8.50
C SER A 193 -16.71 16.18 9.42
N SER A 194 -16.26 15.01 8.95
CA SER A 194 -16.22 13.77 9.72
C SER A 194 -15.16 12.83 9.16
N THR A 195 -14.38 12.21 10.04
CA THR A 195 -13.36 11.21 9.69
C THR A 195 -13.73 9.89 10.35
N TRP A 196 -13.97 8.86 9.54
CA TRP A 196 -14.30 7.52 10.00
C TRP A 196 -13.08 6.62 9.87
N THR A 197 -12.73 5.93 10.95
CA THR A 197 -11.65 4.95 10.94
C THR A 197 -12.24 3.56 10.91
N TYR A 198 -11.82 2.75 9.94
CA TYR A 198 -12.24 1.36 9.78
C TYR A 198 -11.02 0.47 9.53
N MET A 199 -11.16 -0.81 9.87
CA MET A 199 -10.15 -1.82 9.56
C MET A 199 -10.52 -2.49 8.24
N VAL A 200 -9.59 -2.46 7.27
CA VAL A 200 -9.76 -3.19 6.02
C VAL A 200 -9.28 -4.62 6.22
N THR A 201 -10.15 -5.59 5.96
CA THR A 201 -9.85 -7.02 6.02
C THR A 201 -9.61 -7.64 4.65
N ASP A 202 -9.70 -6.85 3.57
CA ASP A 202 -9.57 -7.36 2.21
C ASP A 202 -8.19 -7.95 1.95
N ASN A 203 -8.15 -9.00 1.13
CA ASN A 203 -6.92 -9.52 0.54
C ASN A 203 -6.57 -8.63 -0.67
N PRO A 204 -5.62 -7.68 -0.57
CA PRO A 204 -5.33 -6.73 -1.64
C PRO A 204 -4.79 -7.39 -2.92
N PHE A 205 -4.51 -8.70 -2.88
CA PHE A 205 -3.99 -9.46 -4.01
C PHE A 205 -4.94 -10.55 -4.54
N GLY A 206 -6.10 -10.78 -3.91
CA GLY A 206 -7.13 -11.73 -4.36
C GLY A 206 -6.60 -13.09 -4.88
N SER A 207 -7.30 -13.66 -5.85
CA SER A 207 -6.87 -14.85 -6.62
C SER A 207 -5.80 -14.54 -7.69
N GLU A 208 -5.40 -13.27 -7.84
CA GLU A 208 -4.46 -12.82 -8.85
C GLU A 208 -3.00 -13.01 -8.42
N ALA A 209 -2.70 -12.86 -7.12
CA ALA A 209 -1.41 -13.30 -6.58
C ALA A 209 -1.18 -14.79 -6.80
N ASP A 210 -2.20 -15.64 -6.65
CA ASP A 210 -2.08 -17.07 -6.96
C ASP A 210 -1.74 -17.32 -8.44
N ARG A 211 -2.27 -16.50 -9.37
CA ARG A 211 -1.91 -16.56 -10.80
C ARG A 211 -0.49 -16.06 -11.08
N VAL A 212 -0.06 -14.99 -10.42
CA VAL A 212 1.30 -14.43 -10.56
C VAL A 212 2.33 -15.37 -9.91
N VAL A 213 2.01 -15.98 -8.77
CA VAL A 213 2.82 -17.02 -8.12
C VAL A 213 2.85 -18.30 -8.96
N ALA A 214 1.76 -18.72 -9.59
CA ALA A 214 1.75 -19.82 -10.56
C ALA A 214 2.60 -19.51 -11.80
N TYR A 215 2.58 -18.27 -12.29
CA TYR A 215 3.38 -17.82 -13.43
C TYR A 215 4.89 -17.73 -13.09
N LEU A 216 5.22 -17.21 -11.92
CA LEU A 216 6.61 -17.12 -11.41
C LEU A 216 7.16 -18.49 -10.97
N GLY A 217 6.32 -19.38 -10.44
CA GLY A 217 6.69 -20.74 -10.03
C GLY A 217 7.18 -21.60 -11.20
N ASN A 218 6.61 -21.40 -12.40
CA ASN A 218 7.07 -22.04 -13.63
C ASN A 218 8.41 -21.50 -14.15
N PHE A 219 8.85 -20.32 -13.70
CA PHE A 219 10.14 -19.74 -14.10
C PHE A 219 11.30 -20.24 -13.23
N ILE A 220 11.02 -20.66 -11.99
CA ILE A 220 12.03 -21.18 -11.04
C ILE A 220 12.23 -22.70 -11.20
N ARG A 221 11.24 -23.44 -11.71
CA ARG A 221 11.41 -24.85 -12.13
C ARG A 221 11.52 -24.93 -13.64
N GLY A 222 12.74 -25.10 -14.16
CA GLY A 222 13.03 -25.37 -15.57
C GLY A 222 12.41 -26.69 -16.06
N GLY A 223 11.11 -26.68 -16.34
CA GLY A 223 10.36 -27.77 -16.96
C GLY A 223 9.47 -27.20 -18.06
N ARG A 224 9.63 -27.73 -19.28
CA ARG A 224 8.99 -27.28 -20.53
C ARG A 224 7.48 -27.02 -20.40
N PRO A 225 6.94 -25.99 -21.07
CA PRO A 225 5.49 -25.79 -21.17
C PRO A 225 4.84 -26.96 -21.94
N PRO A 226 3.62 -27.40 -21.56
CA PRO A 226 2.91 -28.44 -22.28
C PRO A 226 2.51 -27.95 -23.69
N SER A 227 2.70 -28.82 -24.69
CA SER A 227 2.30 -28.56 -26.07
C SER A 227 0.77 -28.55 -26.18
N ILE A 228 0.21 -27.41 -26.58
CA ILE A 228 -1.19 -27.29 -26.93
C ILE A 228 -1.37 -27.96 -28.30
N THR A 229 -2.11 -29.06 -28.33
CA THR A 229 -2.53 -29.70 -29.59
C THR A 229 -3.92 -29.18 -29.91
N TYR A 230 -4.08 -28.55 -31.07
CA TYR A 230 -5.39 -28.19 -31.59
C TYR A 230 -6.03 -29.44 -32.20
N THR A 231 -7.26 -29.75 -31.81
CA THR A 231 -8.17 -30.58 -32.61
C THR A 231 -9.15 -29.66 -33.29
#